data_AF-A0A2N3GY64-F1
#
_entry.id   AF-A0A2N3GY64-F1
#
_cell.length_a   1.000
_cell.length_b   1.000
_cell.length_c   1.000
_cell.angle_alpha   90.00
_cell.angle_beta   90.00
_cell.angle_gamma   90.00
#
_symmetry.space_group_name_H-M   'P 1'
#
loop_
_entity.id
_entity.type
_entity.pdbx_description
1 polymer ?
#
loop_
_entity_poly.entity_id
_entity_poly.type
_entity_poly.pdbx_seq_one_letter_code
_entity_poly.pdbx_strand_id
1 'polypeptide(L)'
;MGDYTIQPENGGVGVFAHEYTHDLGVPDLYDTVGGDNATSFWTLMDSGSWLSQVDYDLGSAPNHQGPWEKLQLGWLDVVVAEPGTTAELTLGPVEHQSTQPQALLVNLPDKTASWTVAAPYAGSYFYYSGQGDNLRNKMTKAFTLPAGAQLSAMVNYQIEKGYDYANLIVSTDGGATWDTVPTNLSSSTVESNGIDGSSRDWVELTADLSAYTGDVLLGFSYITDGGVAELGFMVDDLAITGQTLDGAETDTGWTFSGFKRSTGTEGGTYWNYYLAENRTYEGYDVALQKAYNWGNLLGKNAMPNWAERFPYQDGLLVWYCDTSQVDNNASVHPGHGFALPVDAHPKALTRNGKNLWRNRIQTYDSTFGLQATDALPLHYNGKLYPIPSLSAVSVFDSMLSYYDATNPTGSVITPVTSAKIEVLGTGTGSDGGVYMGVRVTAPGLE
;
A
#
# COMPACT_ATOMS: atom_id res chain seq x y z
N MET A 1 -13.21 -17.56 -19.34
CA MET A 1 -12.43 -16.31 -19.41
C MET A 1 -11.99 -16.01 -17.99
N GLY A 2 -10.72 -15.62 -17.79
CA GLY A 2 -10.21 -15.17 -16.49
C GLY A 2 -10.39 -13.66 -16.37
N ASP A 3 -9.36 -12.96 -15.89
CA ASP A 3 -9.34 -11.51 -15.76
C ASP A 3 -9.52 -10.78 -17.11
N TYR A 4 -10.14 -9.61 -17.09
CA TYR A 4 -10.34 -8.77 -18.26
C TYR A 4 -10.31 -7.28 -17.87
N THR A 5 -9.75 -6.47 -18.77
CA THR A 5 -9.72 -5.01 -18.66
C THR A 5 -10.56 -4.41 -19.77
N ILE A 6 -11.44 -3.45 -19.42
CA ILE A 6 -12.27 -2.72 -20.39
C ILE A 6 -11.92 -1.24 -20.35
N GLN A 7 -11.57 -0.69 -21.52
CA GLN A 7 -11.19 0.71 -21.68
C GLN A 7 -12.02 1.36 -22.79
N PRO A 8 -12.26 2.68 -22.74
CA PRO A 8 -13.04 3.38 -23.75
C PRO A 8 -12.30 3.46 -25.10
N GLU A 9 -13.06 3.66 -26.18
CA GLU A 9 -12.53 3.76 -27.56
C GLU A 9 -11.43 4.84 -27.69
N ASN A 10 -11.49 5.89 -26.88
CA ASN A 10 -10.57 7.02 -26.87
C ASN A 10 -9.50 6.95 -25.76
N GLY A 11 -9.21 5.76 -25.21
CA GLY A 11 -8.13 5.57 -24.25
C GLY A 11 -6.75 5.90 -24.84
N GLY A 12 -5.95 6.70 -24.13
CA GLY A 12 -4.55 6.97 -24.50
C GLY A 12 -3.66 5.76 -24.24
N VAL A 13 -2.46 5.72 -24.84
CA VAL A 13 -1.49 4.62 -24.62
C VAL A 13 -1.11 4.48 -23.14
N GLY A 14 -1.09 5.57 -22.38
CA GLY A 14 -0.80 5.52 -20.95
C GLY A 14 -1.88 4.82 -20.12
N VAL A 15 -3.16 4.91 -20.52
CA VAL A 15 -4.24 4.14 -19.89
C VAL A 15 -4.00 2.65 -20.09
N PHE A 16 -3.77 2.22 -21.34
CA PHE A 16 -3.51 0.80 -21.61
C PHE A 16 -2.22 0.30 -20.93
N ALA A 17 -1.17 1.12 -20.87
CA ALA A 17 0.08 0.74 -20.20
C ALA A 17 -0.10 0.59 -18.69
N HIS A 18 -0.86 1.47 -18.04
CA HIS A 18 -1.22 1.40 -16.62
C HIS A 18 -1.99 0.12 -16.32
N GLU A 19 -3.06 -0.13 -17.07
CA GLU A 19 -3.95 -1.27 -16.85
C GLU A 19 -3.26 -2.60 -17.14
N TYR A 20 -2.44 -2.67 -18.20
CA TYR A 20 -1.63 -3.84 -18.47
C TYR A 20 -0.58 -4.08 -17.38
N THR A 21 -0.16 -3.04 -16.65
CA THR A 21 0.76 -3.20 -15.51
C THR A 21 0.05 -3.86 -14.31
N HIS A 22 -1.26 -3.71 -14.16
CA HIS A 22 -2.05 -4.51 -13.20
C HIS A 22 -2.09 -5.99 -13.59
N ASP A 23 -2.23 -6.31 -14.89
CA ASP A 23 -2.16 -7.71 -15.36
C ASP A 23 -0.81 -8.37 -15.02
N LEU A 24 0.24 -7.56 -14.80
CA LEU A 24 1.57 -8.02 -14.36
C LEU A 24 1.72 -8.09 -12.83
N GLY A 25 0.68 -7.75 -12.06
CA GLY A 25 0.62 -7.88 -10.60
C GLY A 25 1.07 -6.65 -9.81
N VAL A 26 1.17 -5.48 -10.44
CA VAL A 26 1.54 -4.23 -9.74
C VAL A 26 0.27 -3.46 -9.34
N PRO A 27 0.14 -3.01 -8.07
CA PRO A 27 -1.02 -2.26 -7.62
C PRO A 27 -1.02 -0.81 -8.15
N ASP A 28 -2.14 -0.13 -7.94
CA ASP A 28 -2.19 1.33 -8.02
C ASP A 28 -1.26 1.96 -6.99
N LEU A 29 -0.51 2.99 -7.42
CA LEU A 29 0.36 3.76 -6.52
C LEU A 29 -0.29 5.07 -6.06
N TYR A 30 -1.41 5.49 -6.68
CA TYR A 30 -2.22 6.62 -6.22
C TYR A 30 -3.09 6.24 -5.00
N ASP A 31 -3.68 7.24 -4.36
CA ASP A 31 -4.67 7.03 -3.29
C ASP A 31 -6.02 6.58 -3.90
N THR A 32 -6.37 5.31 -3.70
CA THR A 32 -7.52 4.63 -4.34
C THR A 32 -8.86 4.94 -3.70
N VAL A 33 -8.89 5.62 -2.54
CA VAL A 33 -10.12 5.95 -1.80
C VAL A 33 -10.57 7.40 -1.97
N GLY A 34 -10.02 8.10 -2.97
CA GLY A 34 -10.43 9.45 -3.35
C GLY A 34 -9.58 10.57 -2.75
N GLY A 35 -8.38 10.24 -2.25
CA GLY A 35 -7.36 11.19 -1.80
C GLY A 35 -6.36 11.60 -2.89
N ASP A 36 -5.21 12.10 -2.43
CA ASP A 36 -4.04 12.44 -3.25
C ASP A 36 -2.80 12.14 -2.41
N ASN A 37 -1.70 11.70 -3.02
CA ASN A 37 -0.48 11.31 -2.32
C ASN A 37 0.77 11.85 -3.04
N ALA A 38 1.96 11.42 -2.61
CA ALA A 38 3.21 11.96 -3.11
C ALA A 38 3.67 11.38 -4.48
N THR A 39 3.08 10.26 -4.96
CA THR A 39 3.54 9.61 -6.20
C THR A 39 3.22 10.47 -7.43
N SER A 40 2.01 10.99 -7.52
CA SER A 40 1.57 11.96 -8.53
C SER A 40 2.06 11.62 -9.94
N PHE A 41 2.80 12.52 -10.61
CA PHE A 41 3.30 12.29 -11.96
C PHE A 41 4.59 11.47 -12.01
N TRP A 42 5.19 11.06 -10.89
CA TRP A 42 6.47 10.34 -10.88
C TRP A 42 6.38 8.92 -11.44
N THR A 43 5.20 8.32 -11.53
CA THR A 43 5.05 6.94 -11.98
C THR A 43 3.86 6.73 -12.91
N LEU A 44 4.03 5.81 -13.86
CA LEU A 44 2.95 5.21 -14.66
C LEU A 44 1.78 4.71 -13.80
N MET A 45 2.04 4.20 -12.60
CA MET A 45 1.02 3.62 -11.71
C MET A 45 0.24 4.67 -10.89
N ASP A 46 0.38 5.95 -11.26
CA ASP A 46 -0.46 7.06 -10.82
C ASP A 46 -0.73 7.96 -12.03
N SER A 47 -0.45 9.26 -11.92
CA SER A 47 -0.85 10.27 -12.88
C SER A 47 0.15 10.34 -14.03
N GLY A 48 1.27 9.65 -13.93
CA GLY A 48 2.24 9.47 -15.01
C GLY A 48 1.63 8.81 -16.24
N SER A 49 0.60 7.98 -16.08
CA SER A 49 -0.23 7.43 -17.17
C SER A 49 -0.94 8.50 -18.01
N TRP A 50 -1.15 9.70 -17.46
CA TRP A 50 -1.85 10.82 -18.13
C TRP A 50 -0.91 11.85 -18.74
N LEU A 51 0.41 11.64 -18.69
CA LEU A 51 1.39 12.52 -19.30
C LEU A 51 1.34 12.47 -20.83
N SER A 52 1.93 13.49 -21.45
CA SER A 52 1.95 13.65 -22.91
C SER A 52 3.14 14.51 -23.34
N GLN A 53 3.72 14.19 -24.50
CA GLN A 53 4.78 15.00 -25.11
C GLN A 53 4.24 16.17 -25.94
N VAL A 54 2.92 16.21 -26.17
CA VAL A 54 2.23 17.27 -26.91
C VAL A 54 1.23 18.01 -26.02
N ASP A 55 0.78 19.18 -26.45
CA ASP A 55 0.02 20.09 -25.58
C ASP A 55 -1.50 19.91 -25.69
N TYR A 56 -1.99 19.18 -26.71
CA TYR A 56 -3.41 19.08 -27.05
C TYR A 56 -4.09 17.76 -26.65
N ASP A 57 -3.36 16.79 -26.12
CA ASP A 57 -3.92 15.55 -25.56
C ASP A 57 -3.32 15.21 -24.18
N LEU A 58 -3.91 14.22 -23.52
CA LEU A 58 -3.45 13.63 -22.26
C LEU A 58 -3.36 12.11 -22.44
N GLY A 59 -2.40 11.48 -21.76
CA GLY A 59 -2.17 10.03 -21.81
C GLY A 59 -1.61 9.50 -23.12
N SER A 60 -1.08 10.36 -24.00
CA SER A 60 -0.45 9.95 -25.27
C SER A 60 1.00 9.51 -25.13
N ALA A 61 1.66 9.87 -24.02
CA ALA A 61 3.03 9.46 -23.71
C ALA A 61 3.20 9.39 -22.19
N PRO A 62 2.93 8.23 -21.58
CA PRO A 62 3.15 8.04 -20.15
C PRO A 62 4.65 8.11 -19.84
N ASN A 63 5.02 8.41 -18.60
CA ASN A 63 6.40 8.24 -18.16
C ASN A 63 6.71 6.79 -17.77
N HIS A 64 7.93 6.54 -17.29
CA HIS A 64 8.32 5.22 -16.81
C HIS A 64 7.63 4.85 -15.49
N GLN A 65 7.46 3.54 -15.28
CA GLN A 65 7.27 2.97 -13.94
C GLN A 65 8.42 3.40 -13.02
N GLY A 66 8.12 3.60 -11.74
CA GLY A 66 9.13 3.86 -10.72
C GLY A 66 10.00 2.64 -10.43
N PRO A 67 10.95 2.78 -9.48
CA PRO A 67 11.92 1.73 -9.18
C PRO A 67 11.26 0.63 -8.36
N TRP A 68 10.26 0.94 -7.54
CA TRP A 68 9.56 -0.07 -6.74
C TRP A 68 8.81 -1.07 -7.63
N GLU A 69 8.09 -0.58 -8.64
CA GLU A 69 7.32 -1.37 -9.59
C GLU A 69 8.25 -2.23 -10.44
N LYS A 70 9.33 -1.64 -10.98
CA LYS A 70 10.36 -2.40 -11.73
C LYS A 70 11.03 -3.46 -10.86
N LEU A 71 11.21 -3.21 -9.57
CA LEU A 71 11.74 -4.19 -8.63
C LEU A 71 10.78 -5.37 -8.45
N GLN A 72 9.48 -5.12 -8.24
CA GLN A 72 8.47 -6.19 -8.13
C GLN A 72 8.40 -7.06 -9.39
N LEU A 73 8.52 -6.43 -10.57
CA LEU A 73 8.51 -7.11 -11.87
C LEU A 73 9.82 -7.84 -12.20
N GLY A 74 10.88 -7.65 -11.40
CA GLY A 74 12.21 -8.19 -11.69
C GLY A 74 12.89 -7.54 -12.90
N TRP A 75 12.50 -6.31 -13.25
CA TRP A 75 13.02 -5.55 -14.39
C TRP A 75 14.12 -4.56 -13.99
N LEU A 76 14.24 -4.24 -12.71
CA LEU A 76 15.18 -3.26 -12.18
C LEU A 76 16.59 -3.84 -12.02
N ASP A 77 17.58 -3.20 -12.63
CA ASP A 77 18.99 -3.38 -12.23
C ASP A 77 19.28 -2.50 -11.01
N VAL A 78 19.39 -3.13 -9.84
CA VAL A 78 19.52 -2.45 -8.54
C VAL A 78 20.80 -2.87 -7.83
N VAL A 79 21.49 -1.89 -7.26
CA VAL A 79 22.61 -2.14 -6.33
C VAL A 79 22.16 -1.90 -4.90
N VAL A 80 22.53 -2.83 -4.01
CA VAL A 80 22.22 -2.71 -2.57
C VAL A 80 23.44 -2.09 -1.88
N ALA A 81 23.23 -1.03 -1.11
CA ALA A 81 24.27 -0.46 -0.26
C ALA A 81 24.61 -1.43 0.88
N GLU A 82 25.90 -1.65 1.10
CA GLU A 82 26.38 -2.47 2.22
C GLU A 82 26.06 -1.76 3.56
N PRO A 83 25.29 -2.38 4.47
CA PRO A 83 24.92 -1.75 5.73
C PRO A 83 26.11 -1.31 6.58
N GLY A 84 25.97 -0.16 7.25
CA GLY A 84 27.01 0.39 8.11
C GLY A 84 28.23 0.97 7.38
N THR A 85 28.17 1.11 6.05
CA THR A 85 29.28 1.62 5.24
C THR A 85 28.93 2.94 4.53
N THR A 86 29.99 3.63 4.08
CA THR A 86 29.87 4.74 3.13
C THR A 86 30.58 4.35 1.83
N ALA A 87 29.89 4.52 0.71
CA ALA A 87 30.41 4.20 -0.61
C ALA A 87 30.00 5.26 -1.64
N GLU A 88 30.78 5.37 -2.71
CA GLU A 88 30.42 6.14 -3.89
C GLU A 88 30.11 5.19 -5.04
N LEU A 89 29.06 5.50 -5.80
CA LEU A 89 28.65 4.72 -6.97
C LEU A 89 28.09 5.66 -8.04
N THR A 90 27.91 5.12 -9.25
CA THR A 90 27.24 5.81 -10.34
C THR A 90 25.92 5.10 -10.64
N LEU A 91 24.83 5.87 -10.67
CA LEU A 91 23.53 5.42 -11.17
C LEU A 91 23.45 5.67 -12.67
N GLY A 92 22.92 4.70 -13.40
CA GLY A 92 22.61 4.79 -14.81
C GLY A 92 21.20 5.36 -15.08
N PRO A 93 20.83 5.46 -16.37
CA PRO A 93 19.52 5.92 -16.79
C PRO A 93 18.39 4.99 -16.33
N VAL A 94 17.22 5.55 -16.01
CA VAL A 94 16.04 4.76 -15.60
C VAL A 94 15.29 4.15 -16.79
N GLU A 95 15.55 4.68 -17.99
CA GLU A 95 14.86 4.41 -19.24
C GLU A 95 15.33 3.10 -19.88
N HIS A 96 16.57 2.68 -19.63
CA HIS A 96 17.18 1.48 -20.21
C HIS A 96 18.31 0.92 -19.32
N GLN A 97 18.59 -0.37 -19.45
CA GLN A 97 19.73 -0.99 -18.77
C GLN A 97 21.05 -0.52 -19.40
N SER A 98 22.02 -0.21 -18.54
CA SER A 98 23.35 0.24 -18.93
C SER A 98 24.42 -0.64 -18.27
N THR A 99 25.69 -0.21 -18.29
CA THR A 99 26.74 -0.87 -17.48
C THR A 99 26.70 -0.48 -16.00
N GLN A 100 25.89 0.51 -15.63
CA GLN A 100 25.69 0.98 -14.26
C GLN A 100 24.26 0.64 -13.79
N PRO A 101 24.08 0.39 -12.48
CA PRO A 101 22.76 0.09 -11.92
C PRO A 101 21.80 1.26 -12.09
N GLN A 102 20.53 0.98 -12.34
CA GLN A 102 19.48 2.00 -12.52
C GLN A 102 19.01 2.61 -11.20
N ALA A 103 19.13 1.85 -10.10
CA ALA A 103 18.73 2.30 -8.77
C ALA A 103 19.65 1.80 -7.67
N LEU A 104 19.64 2.54 -6.56
CA LEU A 104 20.27 2.19 -5.29
C LEU A 104 19.18 1.76 -4.29
N LEU A 105 19.39 0.64 -3.61
CA LEU A 105 18.59 0.19 -2.46
C LEU A 105 19.38 0.37 -1.17
N VAL A 106 18.78 1.00 -0.17
CA VAL A 106 19.36 1.15 1.18
C VAL A 106 18.46 0.47 2.20
N ASN A 107 18.90 -0.67 2.72
CA ASN A 107 18.20 -1.38 3.79
C ASN A 107 18.22 -0.58 5.09
N LEU A 108 17.12 -0.66 5.84
CA LEU A 108 16.97 -0.09 7.17
C LEU A 108 16.74 -1.21 8.20
N PRO A 109 16.99 -0.96 9.50
CA PRO A 109 16.55 -1.90 10.54
C PRO A 109 15.04 -2.15 10.41
N ASP A 110 14.65 -3.42 10.56
CA ASP A 110 13.25 -3.83 10.43
C ASP A 110 12.32 -2.94 11.27
N LYS A 111 11.26 -2.46 10.61
CA LYS A 111 10.21 -1.69 11.27
C LYS A 111 9.34 -2.62 12.08
N THR A 112 9.23 -2.39 13.39
CA THR A 112 8.21 -3.06 14.20
C THR A 112 6.90 -2.29 14.08
N ALA A 113 5.83 -2.97 13.72
CA ALA A 113 4.48 -2.42 13.71
C ALA A 113 3.53 -3.36 14.44
N SER A 114 2.55 -2.79 15.15
CA SER A 114 1.47 -3.53 15.78
C SER A 114 0.15 -2.79 15.65
N TRP A 115 -0.94 -3.54 15.64
CA TRP A 115 -2.31 -3.03 15.61
C TRP A 115 -3.19 -3.85 16.53
N THR A 116 -4.25 -3.21 17.01
CA THR A 116 -5.23 -3.86 17.88
C THR A 116 -6.35 -4.44 17.04
N VAL A 117 -6.63 -5.72 17.24
CA VAL A 117 -7.75 -6.44 16.64
C VAL A 117 -9.00 -6.26 17.51
N ALA A 118 -8.93 -6.70 18.77
CA ALA A 118 -9.96 -6.53 19.80
C ALA A 118 -9.35 -6.86 21.18
N ALA A 119 -9.90 -6.35 22.27
CA ALA A 119 -9.59 -6.94 23.58
C ALA A 119 -10.26 -8.33 23.70
N PRO A 120 -9.65 -9.32 24.38
CA PRO A 120 -10.33 -10.58 24.72
C PRO A 120 -11.66 -10.33 25.45
N TYR A 121 -12.67 -11.19 25.23
CA TYR A 121 -13.93 -11.09 25.95
C TYR A 121 -13.71 -11.40 27.43
N ALA A 122 -12.96 -12.47 27.69
CA ALA A 122 -12.49 -12.87 29.00
C ALA A 122 -11.00 -13.20 28.96
N GLY A 123 -10.36 -13.19 30.13
CA GLY A 123 -8.96 -13.61 30.24
C GLY A 123 -7.97 -12.72 29.46
N SER A 124 -7.00 -13.35 28.79
CA SER A 124 -5.90 -12.71 28.06
C SER A 124 -5.78 -13.16 26.61
N TYR A 125 -6.53 -14.17 26.18
CA TYR A 125 -6.45 -14.72 24.84
C TYR A 125 -7.83 -14.98 24.24
N PHE A 126 -7.89 -15.01 22.90
CA PHE A 126 -9.02 -15.56 22.13
C PHE A 126 -8.48 -16.25 20.87
N TYR A 127 -9.33 -17.00 20.17
CA TYR A 127 -8.99 -17.57 18.86
C TYR A 127 -9.34 -16.60 17.74
N TYR A 128 -8.39 -16.35 16.84
CA TYR A 128 -8.49 -15.36 15.78
C TYR A 128 -8.29 -15.99 14.41
N SER A 129 -9.14 -15.66 13.45
CA SER A 129 -9.07 -16.16 12.08
C SER A 129 -7.89 -15.65 11.26
N GLY A 130 -7.29 -14.51 11.64
CA GLY A 130 -6.46 -13.70 10.75
C GLY A 130 -7.31 -12.82 9.83
N GLN A 131 -6.62 -11.93 9.10
CA GLN A 131 -7.18 -10.97 8.15
C GLN A 131 -6.33 -11.01 6.87
N GLY A 132 -6.97 -10.84 5.72
CA GLY A 132 -6.33 -10.77 4.41
C GLY A 132 -7.19 -11.35 3.29
N ASP A 133 -6.68 -11.25 2.08
CA ASP A 133 -7.38 -11.69 0.87
C ASP A 133 -7.09 -13.16 0.55
N ASN A 134 -8.02 -13.82 -0.13
CA ASN A 134 -7.94 -15.19 -0.62
C ASN A 134 -7.67 -16.24 0.48
N LEU A 135 -8.09 -15.99 1.71
CA LEU A 135 -7.87 -16.87 2.86
C LEU A 135 -8.80 -18.08 2.83
N ARG A 136 -8.31 -19.21 3.32
CA ARG A 136 -9.07 -20.47 3.52
C ARG A 136 -8.74 -21.05 4.89
N ASN A 137 -8.98 -20.27 5.93
CA ASN A 137 -8.54 -20.57 7.27
C ASN A 137 -9.54 -21.47 8.01
N LYS A 138 -9.03 -22.37 8.85
CA LYS A 138 -9.82 -23.29 9.69
C LYS A 138 -9.19 -23.47 11.07
N MET A 139 -10.03 -23.71 12.06
CA MET A 139 -9.67 -24.15 13.41
C MET A 139 -10.55 -25.33 13.75
N THR A 140 -9.99 -26.51 14.03
CA THR A 140 -10.77 -27.75 14.21
C THR A 140 -10.25 -28.62 15.35
N LYS A 141 -11.14 -29.34 16.02
CA LYS A 141 -10.80 -30.29 17.09
C LYS A 141 -11.81 -31.43 17.15
N ALA A 142 -11.37 -32.59 17.60
CA ALA A 142 -12.23 -33.76 17.77
C ALA A 142 -13.03 -33.69 19.08
N PHE A 143 -14.31 -34.03 19.01
CA PHE A 143 -15.22 -34.11 20.16
C PHE A 143 -16.10 -35.35 20.06
N THR A 144 -16.52 -35.89 21.20
CA THR A 144 -17.61 -36.86 21.29
C THR A 144 -18.84 -36.15 21.81
N LEU A 145 -19.85 -35.96 20.95
CA LEU A 145 -21.06 -35.19 21.28
C LEU A 145 -22.16 -36.09 21.87
N PRO A 146 -22.77 -35.70 23.00
CA PRO A 146 -23.97 -36.36 23.51
C PRO A 146 -25.22 -35.99 22.67
N ALA A 147 -26.31 -36.75 22.83
CA ALA A 147 -27.59 -36.39 22.24
C ALA A 147 -28.09 -35.03 22.74
N GLY A 148 -28.57 -34.19 21.83
CA GLY A 148 -29.04 -32.83 22.16
C GLY A 148 -27.92 -31.85 22.51
N ALA A 149 -26.71 -32.07 21.99
CA ALA A 149 -25.59 -31.16 22.20
C ALA A 149 -25.88 -29.76 21.64
N GLN A 150 -25.42 -28.76 22.37
CA GLN A 150 -25.42 -27.35 21.99
C GLN A 150 -23.99 -26.80 22.04
N LEU A 151 -23.77 -25.72 21.29
CA LEU A 151 -22.58 -24.88 21.36
C LEU A 151 -22.99 -23.43 21.65
N SER A 152 -22.23 -22.76 22.51
CA SER A 152 -22.23 -21.30 22.64
C SER A 152 -20.80 -20.77 22.65
N ALA A 153 -20.60 -19.55 22.17
CA ALA A 153 -19.32 -18.84 22.24
C ALA A 153 -19.57 -17.33 22.27
N MET A 154 -18.61 -16.56 22.78
CA MET A 154 -18.53 -15.14 22.50
C MET A 154 -17.75 -14.94 21.21
N VAL A 155 -18.31 -14.16 20.28
CA VAL A 155 -17.64 -13.84 19.02
C VAL A 155 -17.63 -12.34 18.77
N ASN A 156 -16.56 -11.85 18.16
CA ASN A 156 -16.49 -10.52 17.60
C ASN A 156 -16.09 -10.67 16.13
N TYR A 157 -16.62 -9.84 15.24
CA TYR A 157 -16.30 -9.94 13.83
C TYR A 157 -16.52 -8.65 13.04
N GLN A 158 -15.68 -8.48 12.02
CA GLN A 158 -15.84 -7.55 10.89
C GLN A 158 -15.43 -8.30 9.64
N ILE A 159 -16.40 -8.62 8.81
CA ILE A 159 -16.30 -9.52 7.66
C ILE A 159 -17.01 -8.84 6.48
N GLU A 160 -16.35 -8.76 5.31
CA GLU A 160 -16.93 -8.09 4.15
C GLU A 160 -18.26 -8.73 3.74
N LYS A 161 -19.32 -7.92 3.78
CA LYS A 161 -20.69 -8.42 3.59
C LYS A 161 -20.91 -8.91 2.16
N GLY A 162 -21.26 -10.18 2.02
CA GLY A 162 -21.60 -10.79 0.74
C GLY A 162 -20.39 -11.30 -0.04
N TYR A 163 -19.18 -11.25 0.50
CA TYR A 163 -17.94 -11.70 -0.16
C TYR A 163 -17.12 -12.63 0.75
N ASP A 164 -16.96 -12.25 2.02
CA ASP A 164 -16.23 -13.01 3.03
C ASP A 164 -17.19 -13.69 4.01
N TYR A 165 -16.78 -14.84 4.57
CA TYR A 165 -17.65 -15.58 5.48
C TYR A 165 -16.88 -16.33 6.58
N ALA A 166 -17.44 -16.29 7.78
CA ALA A 166 -17.14 -17.25 8.83
C ALA A 166 -18.27 -18.28 8.96
N ASN A 167 -17.94 -19.53 9.28
CA ASN A 167 -18.92 -20.60 9.52
C ASN A 167 -18.52 -21.47 10.70
N LEU A 168 -19.51 -21.94 11.45
CA LEU A 168 -19.36 -23.14 12.28
C LEU A 168 -19.37 -24.36 11.35
N ILE A 169 -18.35 -25.21 11.45
CA ILE A 169 -18.17 -26.37 10.57
C ILE A 169 -18.08 -27.67 11.37
N VAL A 170 -18.63 -28.74 10.81
CA VAL A 170 -18.59 -30.07 11.40
C VAL A 170 -18.27 -31.12 10.34
N SER A 171 -17.53 -32.16 10.75
CA SER A 171 -17.26 -33.32 9.93
C SER A 171 -17.50 -34.60 10.73
N THR A 172 -18.23 -35.54 10.12
CA THR A 172 -18.57 -36.85 10.69
C THR A 172 -17.76 -38.00 10.08
N ASP A 173 -16.86 -37.69 9.15
CA ASP A 173 -16.08 -38.66 8.37
C ASP A 173 -14.56 -38.45 8.51
N GLY A 174 -14.13 -37.82 9.61
CA GLY A 174 -12.72 -37.58 9.90
C GLY A 174 -12.09 -36.46 9.07
N GLY A 175 -12.90 -35.53 8.55
CA GLY A 175 -12.45 -34.33 7.85
C GLY A 175 -12.43 -34.46 6.33
N ALA A 176 -12.96 -35.55 5.77
CA ALA A 176 -13.04 -35.74 4.33
C ALA A 176 -14.12 -34.85 3.70
N THR A 177 -15.23 -34.65 4.39
CA THR A 177 -16.29 -33.68 4.06
C THR A 177 -16.64 -32.81 5.26
N TRP A 178 -17.17 -31.63 4.98
CA TRP A 178 -17.51 -30.62 5.99
C TRP A 178 -18.89 -30.02 5.69
N ASP A 179 -19.76 -30.03 6.68
CA ASP A 179 -21.04 -29.32 6.67
C ASP A 179 -20.92 -27.99 7.42
N THR A 180 -21.64 -26.96 6.97
CA THR A 180 -21.81 -25.73 7.74
C THR A 180 -23.05 -25.85 8.64
N VAL A 181 -22.91 -25.41 9.89
CA VAL A 181 -23.98 -25.49 10.90
C VAL A 181 -24.62 -24.11 11.08
N PRO A 182 -25.96 -23.99 11.02
CA PRO A 182 -26.64 -22.71 11.27
C PRO A 182 -26.42 -22.24 12.70
N THR A 183 -26.17 -20.94 12.86
CA THR A 183 -26.07 -20.26 14.15
C THR A 183 -27.11 -19.15 14.25
N ASN A 184 -27.33 -18.58 15.44
CA ASN A 184 -28.16 -17.38 15.59
C ASN A 184 -27.59 -16.13 14.87
N LEU A 185 -26.34 -16.18 14.43
CA LEU A 185 -25.64 -15.08 13.73
C LEU A 185 -25.43 -15.36 12.24
N SER A 186 -25.91 -16.49 11.73
CA SER A 186 -25.86 -16.80 10.29
C SER A 186 -26.77 -15.83 9.52
N SER A 187 -26.18 -14.76 8.99
CA SER A 187 -26.87 -13.63 8.37
C SER A 187 -26.68 -13.52 6.86
N SER A 188 -25.72 -14.25 6.30
CA SER A 188 -25.36 -14.08 4.90
C SER A 188 -26.49 -14.52 3.97
N THR A 189 -26.68 -13.75 2.91
CA THR A 189 -27.62 -14.09 1.82
C THR A 189 -26.94 -14.83 0.66
N VAL A 190 -25.62 -15.02 0.74
CA VAL A 190 -24.81 -15.61 -0.33
C VAL A 190 -24.26 -16.96 0.12
N GLU A 191 -23.58 -17.01 1.27
CA GLU A 191 -23.02 -18.25 1.82
C GLU A 191 -23.99 -18.93 2.77
N SER A 192 -24.23 -20.22 2.56
CA SER A 192 -25.15 -20.98 3.41
C SER A 192 -24.63 -21.08 4.85
N ASN A 193 -25.45 -20.63 5.80
CA ASN A 193 -25.10 -20.53 7.22
C ASN A 193 -23.93 -19.58 7.52
N GLY A 194 -23.50 -18.76 6.55
CA GLY A 194 -22.39 -17.82 6.69
C GLY A 194 -22.71 -16.67 7.64
N ILE A 195 -21.69 -16.27 8.39
CA ILE A 195 -21.65 -15.04 9.18
C ILE A 195 -20.84 -14.01 8.39
N ASP A 196 -21.44 -12.85 8.14
CA ASP A 196 -20.83 -11.71 7.47
C ASP A 196 -21.27 -10.38 8.10
N GLY A 197 -20.64 -9.27 7.70
CA GLY A 197 -20.86 -7.95 8.28
C GLY A 197 -20.11 -7.74 9.59
N SER A 198 -20.65 -6.88 10.47
CA SER A 198 -19.97 -6.47 11.70
C SER A 198 -20.85 -6.63 12.94
N SER A 199 -20.30 -7.24 14.00
CA SER A 199 -20.93 -7.30 15.32
C SER A 199 -20.72 -6.05 16.17
N ARG A 200 -19.73 -5.21 15.81
CA ARG A 200 -19.23 -4.02 16.53
C ARG A 200 -18.56 -4.28 17.88
N ASP A 201 -18.97 -5.32 18.60
CA ASP A 201 -18.38 -5.79 19.86
C ASP A 201 -18.63 -7.30 19.99
N TRP A 202 -18.20 -7.89 21.10
CA TRP A 202 -18.48 -9.29 21.45
C TRP A 202 -19.98 -9.54 21.60
N VAL A 203 -20.48 -10.54 20.87
CA VAL A 203 -21.87 -11.00 20.87
C VAL A 203 -21.91 -12.52 21.07
N GLU A 204 -23.01 -13.00 21.64
CA GLU A 204 -23.19 -14.44 21.87
C GLU A 204 -23.59 -15.15 20.57
N LEU A 205 -22.78 -16.13 20.18
CA LEU A 205 -23.09 -17.12 19.16
C LEU A 205 -23.65 -18.37 19.83
N THR A 206 -24.74 -18.92 19.29
CA THR A 206 -25.35 -20.19 19.70
C THR A 206 -25.65 -21.05 18.48
N ALA A 207 -25.48 -22.37 18.65
CA ALA A 207 -25.78 -23.36 17.63
C ALA A 207 -26.38 -24.64 18.24
N ASP A 208 -27.37 -25.19 17.55
CA ASP A 208 -27.94 -26.51 17.82
C ASP A 208 -27.10 -27.57 17.11
N LEU A 209 -26.52 -28.50 17.89
CA LEU A 209 -25.74 -29.63 17.38
C LEU A 209 -26.49 -30.96 17.53
N SER A 210 -27.79 -30.95 17.85
CA SER A 210 -28.59 -32.14 18.12
C SER A 210 -28.66 -33.14 16.95
N ALA A 211 -28.40 -32.67 15.72
CA ALA A 211 -28.26 -33.52 14.53
C ALA A 211 -27.00 -34.40 14.55
N TYR A 212 -26.01 -34.10 15.40
CA TYR A 212 -24.71 -34.77 15.46
C TYR A 212 -24.55 -35.47 16.81
N THR A 213 -24.16 -36.76 16.79
CA THR A 213 -23.90 -37.54 18.00
C THR A 213 -22.71 -38.47 17.78
N GLY A 214 -21.96 -38.76 18.84
CA GLY A 214 -20.72 -39.54 18.74
C GLY A 214 -19.53 -38.68 18.30
N ASP A 215 -18.53 -39.32 17.71
CA ASP A 215 -17.25 -38.67 17.37
C ASP A 215 -17.38 -37.79 16.12
N VAL A 216 -17.00 -36.53 16.24
CA VAL A 216 -16.99 -35.54 15.15
C VAL A 216 -15.72 -34.70 15.22
N LEU A 217 -15.34 -34.07 14.09
CA LEU A 217 -14.51 -32.87 14.11
C LEU A 217 -15.44 -31.66 14.09
N LEU A 218 -15.21 -30.70 14.97
CA LEU A 218 -15.96 -29.46 15.07
C LEU A 218 -15.00 -28.28 15.05
N GLY A 219 -15.43 -27.15 14.53
CA GLY A 219 -14.56 -25.98 14.43
C GLY A 219 -15.19 -24.80 13.70
N PHE A 220 -14.34 -23.83 13.34
CA PHE A 220 -14.74 -22.68 12.54
C PHE A 220 -13.91 -22.61 11.25
N SER A 221 -14.52 -22.14 10.16
CA SER A 221 -13.83 -21.71 8.95
C SER A 221 -13.98 -20.21 8.75
N TYR A 222 -12.98 -19.60 8.10
CA TYR A 222 -13.01 -18.23 7.62
C TYR A 222 -12.45 -18.19 6.20
N ILE A 223 -13.25 -17.70 5.25
CA ILE A 223 -12.91 -17.65 3.83
C ILE A 223 -13.09 -16.22 3.32
N THR A 224 -12.12 -15.75 2.53
CA THR A 224 -12.17 -14.41 1.94
C THR A 224 -11.97 -14.42 0.42
N ASP A 225 -12.47 -13.40 -0.26
CA ASP A 225 -12.23 -13.20 -1.68
C ASP A 225 -10.95 -12.38 -1.94
N GLY A 226 -10.73 -11.90 -3.17
CA GLY A 226 -9.56 -11.09 -3.53
C GLY A 226 -9.72 -9.58 -3.28
N GLY A 227 -10.78 -9.18 -2.58
CA GLY A 227 -11.26 -7.81 -2.45
C GLY A 227 -10.85 -7.14 -1.14
N VAL A 228 -11.82 -6.77 -0.31
CA VAL A 228 -11.59 -5.93 0.88
C VAL A 228 -11.46 -6.80 2.12
N ALA A 229 -10.26 -6.92 2.65
CA ALA A 229 -10.04 -7.59 3.94
C ALA A 229 -10.44 -6.73 5.16
N GLU A 230 -11.53 -7.08 5.84
CA GLU A 230 -11.89 -6.55 7.17
C GLU A 230 -11.16 -7.29 8.32
N LEU A 231 -11.39 -6.93 9.59
CA LEU A 231 -10.62 -7.45 10.73
C LEU A 231 -10.74 -8.97 10.95
N GLY A 232 -11.71 -9.65 10.35
CA GLY A 232 -11.92 -11.09 10.43
C GLY A 232 -12.86 -11.53 11.57
N PHE A 233 -12.64 -12.74 12.07
CA PHE A 233 -13.51 -13.43 13.02
C PHE A 233 -12.76 -13.87 14.28
N MET A 234 -13.30 -13.55 15.45
CA MET A 234 -12.75 -13.85 16.76
C MET A 234 -13.71 -14.75 17.56
N VAL A 235 -13.17 -15.70 18.32
CA VAL A 235 -13.94 -16.64 19.17
C VAL A 235 -13.30 -16.74 20.55
N ASP A 236 -14.12 -16.58 21.58
CA ASP A 236 -13.73 -16.69 22.99
C ASP A 236 -14.85 -17.38 23.80
N ASP A 237 -14.53 -17.85 25.01
CA ASP A 237 -15.44 -18.55 25.92
C ASP A 237 -16.30 -19.63 25.22
N LEU A 238 -15.64 -20.51 24.47
CA LEU A 238 -16.29 -21.59 23.72
C LEU A 238 -16.79 -22.68 24.67
N ALA A 239 -18.11 -22.84 24.76
CA ALA A 239 -18.78 -23.85 25.55
C ALA A 239 -19.48 -24.86 24.63
N ILE A 240 -19.12 -26.15 24.79
CA ILE A 240 -19.76 -27.27 24.08
C ILE A 240 -20.33 -28.21 25.13
N THR A 241 -21.54 -28.72 24.89
CA THR A 241 -22.23 -29.59 25.85
C THR A 241 -21.36 -30.80 26.23
N GLY A 242 -21.09 -30.96 27.53
CA GLY A 242 -20.28 -32.05 28.07
C GLY A 242 -18.77 -31.81 28.01
N GLN A 243 -18.32 -30.64 27.54
CA GLN A 243 -16.91 -30.25 27.48
C GLN A 243 -16.62 -29.12 28.48
N THR A 244 -15.35 -28.94 28.82
CA THR A 244 -14.91 -27.78 29.62
C THR A 244 -14.96 -26.52 28.76
N LEU A 245 -15.28 -25.39 29.39
CA LEU A 245 -15.18 -24.07 28.75
C LEU A 245 -13.76 -23.82 28.25
N ASP A 246 -13.63 -23.31 27.02
CA ASP A 246 -12.36 -23.01 26.37
C ASP A 246 -12.31 -21.53 25.96
N GLY A 247 -11.68 -20.71 26.80
CA GLY A 247 -11.40 -19.30 26.54
C GLY A 247 -9.99 -19.06 26.00
N ALA A 248 -9.40 -20.03 25.29
CA ALA A 248 -8.08 -19.89 24.66
C ALA A 248 -6.87 -19.60 25.59
N GLU A 249 -7.01 -19.69 26.91
CA GLU A 249 -5.91 -19.37 27.85
C GLU A 249 -4.75 -20.37 27.80
N THR A 250 -5.01 -21.60 27.35
CA THR A 250 -4.01 -22.68 27.23
C THR A 250 -4.17 -23.40 25.90
N ASP A 251 -3.16 -24.16 25.49
CA ASP A 251 -3.32 -25.05 24.34
C ASP A 251 -4.18 -26.25 24.77
N THR A 252 -5.40 -26.32 24.24
CA THR A 252 -6.33 -27.41 24.52
C THR A 252 -6.36 -28.48 23.41
N GLY A 253 -5.47 -28.39 22.41
CA GLY A 253 -5.36 -29.38 21.32
C GLY A 253 -6.15 -29.04 20.06
N TRP A 254 -6.34 -27.75 19.76
CA TRP A 254 -6.90 -27.32 18.48
C TRP A 254 -5.88 -27.47 17.34
N THR A 255 -6.35 -27.91 16.17
CA THR A 255 -5.57 -27.87 14.94
C THR A 255 -5.91 -26.61 14.17
N PHE A 256 -4.89 -25.81 13.88
CA PHE A 256 -5.04 -24.56 13.14
C PHE A 256 -4.50 -24.67 11.72
N SER A 257 -5.28 -24.14 10.78
CA SER A 257 -4.86 -23.78 9.43
C SER A 257 -5.17 -22.29 9.27
N GLY A 258 -4.21 -21.42 9.57
CA GLY A 258 -4.38 -19.95 9.50
C GLY A 258 -4.96 -19.29 10.74
N PHE A 259 -5.95 -19.91 11.41
CA PHE A 259 -6.37 -19.46 12.74
C PHE A 259 -5.21 -19.50 13.75
N LYS A 260 -5.30 -18.71 14.82
CA LYS A 260 -4.31 -18.69 15.89
C LYS A 260 -4.91 -18.24 17.20
N ARG A 261 -4.16 -18.43 18.27
CA ARG A 261 -4.42 -17.83 19.58
C ARG A 261 -3.83 -16.42 19.61
N SER A 262 -4.64 -15.41 19.89
CA SER A 262 -4.25 -14.00 19.89
C SER A 262 -4.51 -13.36 21.24
N THR A 263 -3.68 -12.39 21.63
CA THR A 263 -3.91 -11.52 22.78
C THR A 263 -4.75 -10.29 22.44
N GLY A 264 -5.15 -10.15 21.17
CA GLY A 264 -5.86 -8.96 20.70
C GLY A 264 -4.98 -7.89 20.07
N THR A 265 -3.67 -8.08 20.11
CA THR A 265 -2.71 -7.24 19.40
C THR A 265 -1.94 -8.11 18.42
N GLU A 266 -1.98 -7.70 17.16
CA GLU A 266 -1.19 -8.31 16.09
C GLU A 266 -0.04 -7.39 15.75
N GLY A 267 1.03 -7.96 15.19
CA GLY A 267 2.21 -7.20 14.85
C GLY A 267 3.34 -8.08 14.37
N GLY A 268 4.40 -7.44 13.91
CA GLY A 268 5.56 -8.10 13.38
C GLY A 268 6.69 -7.13 13.07
N THR A 269 7.76 -7.69 12.56
CA THR A 269 8.85 -6.95 11.93
C THR A 269 8.59 -6.91 10.43
N TYR A 270 8.74 -5.73 9.85
CA TYR A 270 8.46 -5.44 8.46
C TYR A 270 9.71 -4.87 7.82
N TRP A 271 9.96 -5.31 6.58
CA TRP A 271 11.07 -4.80 5.81
C TRP A 271 10.74 -3.39 5.33
N ASN A 272 11.68 -2.48 5.50
CA ASN A 272 11.59 -1.14 4.97
C ASN A 272 12.96 -0.68 4.48
N TYR A 273 12.95 0.15 3.44
CA TYR A 273 14.15 0.51 2.71
C TYR A 273 13.93 1.81 1.92
N TYR A 274 15.02 2.42 1.48
CA TYR A 274 14.97 3.46 0.45
C TYR A 274 15.31 2.88 -0.92
N LEU A 275 14.64 3.36 -1.96
CA LEU A 275 15.09 3.25 -3.34
C LEU A 275 15.46 4.63 -3.85
N ALA A 276 16.57 4.76 -4.56
CA ALA A 276 16.96 6.02 -5.18
C ALA A 276 17.31 5.81 -6.65
N GLU A 277 16.74 6.64 -7.53
CA GLU A 277 16.88 6.57 -8.98
C GLU A 277 17.20 7.96 -9.56
N ASN A 278 17.86 8.00 -10.72
CA ASN A 278 18.18 9.25 -11.42
C ASN A 278 17.11 9.56 -12.48
N ARG A 279 16.15 10.43 -12.18
CA ARG A 279 15.10 10.86 -13.11
C ARG A 279 15.62 11.94 -14.04
N THR A 280 15.46 11.73 -15.34
CA THR A 280 15.94 12.65 -16.37
C THR A 280 14.92 12.80 -17.47
N TYR A 281 15.07 13.78 -18.35
CA TYR A 281 14.18 13.97 -19.50
C TYR A 281 14.63 13.14 -20.70
N GLU A 282 14.80 11.83 -20.52
CA GLU A 282 15.13 10.89 -21.57
C GLU A 282 13.96 9.95 -21.85
N GLY A 283 13.93 9.35 -23.04
CA GLY A 283 12.90 8.37 -23.42
C GLY A 283 11.46 8.87 -23.18
N TYR A 284 10.71 8.09 -22.40
CA TYR A 284 9.33 8.44 -22.03
C TYR A 284 9.25 9.50 -20.92
N ASP A 285 10.28 9.64 -20.10
CA ASP A 285 10.35 10.65 -19.04
C ASP A 285 10.54 12.09 -19.56
N VAL A 286 10.81 12.28 -20.87
CA VAL A 286 10.61 13.59 -21.53
C VAL A 286 9.23 14.18 -21.23
N ALA A 287 8.21 13.34 -21.05
CA ALA A 287 6.85 13.77 -20.73
C ALA A 287 6.73 14.43 -19.34
N LEU A 288 7.67 14.21 -18.41
CA LEU A 288 7.71 14.90 -17.10
C LEU A 288 7.93 16.41 -17.23
N GLN A 289 8.55 16.88 -18.33
CA GLN A 289 8.64 18.32 -18.64
C GLN A 289 7.26 18.96 -18.90
N LYS A 290 6.23 18.13 -19.09
CA LYS A 290 4.88 18.51 -19.51
C LYS A 290 3.78 17.92 -18.63
N ALA A 291 4.07 17.76 -17.33
CA ALA A 291 3.02 17.59 -16.33
C ALA A 291 1.98 18.72 -16.43
N TYR A 292 0.75 18.48 -15.99
CA TYR A 292 -0.36 19.36 -16.33
C TYR A 292 -1.15 19.88 -15.13
N ASN A 293 -1.66 21.11 -15.26
CA ASN A 293 -2.59 21.72 -14.33
C ASN A 293 -3.83 22.28 -15.02
N TRP A 294 -4.99 22.00 -14.45
CA TRP A 294 -6.26 22.58 -14.89
C TRP A 294 -6.49 23.93 -14.18
N GLY A 295 -5.59 24.88 -14.44
CA GLY A 295 -5.56 26.15 -13.72
C GLY A 295 -6.58 27.18 -14.16
N ASN A 296 -7.20 27.00 -15.34
CA ASN A 296 -8.06 27.99 -15.99
C ASN A 296 -9.53 27.55 -16.07
N LEU A 297 -10.00 26.74 -15.11
CA LEU A 297 -11.38 26.19 -15.14
C LEU A 297 -12.48 27.26 -15.04
N LEU A 298 -12.25 28.32 -14.27
CA LEU A 298 -13.20 29.40 -14.00
C LEU A 298 -12.56 30.78 -14.24
N GLY A 299 -13.38 31.84 -14.20
CA GLY A 299 -12.94 33.24 -14.31
C GLY A 299 -13.15 33.86 -15.70
N LYS A 300 -12.75 35.13 -15.85
CA LYS A 300 -12.98 35.92 -17.09
C LYS A 300 -12.26 35.35 -18.32
N ASN A 301 -11.11 34.70 -18.09
CA ASN A 301 -10.27 34.09 -19.13
C ASN A 301 -10.30 32.56 -19.03
N ALA A 302 -11.43 31.98 -18.59
CA ALA A 302 -11.54 30.53 -18.42
C ALA A 302 -11.23 29.78 -19.72
N MET A 303 -10.40 28.76 -19.60
CA MET A 303 -10.07 27.79 -20.64
C MET A 303 -10.31 26.39 -20.05
N PRO A 304 -11.57 25.97 -19.86
CA PRO A 304 -11.90 24.74 -19.13
C PRO A 304 -11.40 23.47 -19.84
N ASN A 305 -11.10 23.55 -21.13
CA ASN A 305 -10.57 22.46 -21.95
C ASN A 305 -9.07 22.65 -22.28
N TRP A 306 -8.36 23.50 -21.54
CA TRP A 306 -6.92 23.67 -21.68
C TRP A 306 -6.20 23.35 -20.37
N ALA A 307 -5.22 22.45 -20.46
CA ALA A 307 -4.33 22.11 -19.37
C ALA A 307 -2.99 22.84 -19.56
N GLU A 308 -2.63 23.69 -18.60
CA GLU A 308 -1.32 24.35 -18.62
C GLU A 308 -0.23 23.33 -18.28
N ARG A 309 0.96 23.46 -18.87
CA ARG A 309 2.07 22.51 -18.72
C ARG A 309 3.15 23.06 -17.81
N PHE A 310 3.80 22.19 -17.04
CA PHE A 310 4.92 22.52 -16.18
C PHE A 310 5.86 21.32 -16.00
N PRO A 311 7.15 21.54 -15.73
CA PRO A 311 8.11 20.46 -15.50
C PRO A 311 8.04 19.92 -14.07
N TYR A 312 8.04 18.59 -13.95
CA TYR A 312 8.55 17.89 -12.78
C TYR A 312 10.08 17.84 -12.88
N GLN A 313 10.80 18.15 -11.80
CA GLN A 313 12.25 18.33 -11.80
C GLN A 313 13.02 17.05 -12.15
N ASP A 314 14.15 17.17 -12.83
CA ASP A 314 15.11 16.07 -12.95
C ASP A 314 15.98 15.96 -11.68
N GLY A 315 16.63 14.82 -11.48
CA GLY A 315 17.54 14.57 -10.37
C GLY A 315 17.29 13.25 -9.64
N LEU A 316 17.87 13.13 -8.45
CA LEU A 316 17.77 11.94 -7.63
C LEU A 316 16.40 11.89 -6.95
N LEU A 317 15.52 10.98 -7.36
CA LEU A 317 14.26 10.74 -6.68
C LEU A 317 14.47 9.63 -5.64
N VAL A 318 14.20 9.94 -4.37
CA VAL A 318 14.29 8.98 -3.27
C VAL A 318 12.88 8.54 -2.89
N TRP A 319 12.67 7.23 -2.81
CA TRP A 319 11.43 6.59 -2.39
C TRP A 319 11.65 5.93 -1.03
N TYR A 320 10.71 6.09 -0.11
CA TYR A 320 10.63 5.25 1.08
C TYR A 320 9.62 4.13 0.84
N CYS A 321 10.06 2.89 1.05
CA CYS A 321 9.28 1.68 0.84
C CYS A 321 9.10 0.95 2.17
N ASP A 322 7.88 0.50 2.45
CA ASP A 322 7.49 -0.02 3.77
C ASP A 322 6.49 -1.17 3.65
N THR A 323 6.94 -2.40 3.87
CA THR A 323 6.08 -3.59 3.74
C THR A 323 5.06 -3.73 4.88
N SER A 324 5.06 -2.82 5.86
CA SER A 324 4.01 -2.75 6.88
C SER A 324 2.76 -2.05 6.38
N GLN A 325 2.80 -1.41 5.20
CA GLN A 325 1.67 -0.74 4.57
C GLN A 325 1.16 -1.61 3.42
N VAL A 326 -0.16 -1.67 3.26
CA VAL A 326 -0.81 -2.48 2.21
C VAL A 326 -1.26 -1.65 1.01
N ASP A 327 -1.29 -0.33 1.15
CA ASP A 327 -1.72 0.61 0.14
C ASP A 327 -0.97 1.95 0.28
N ASN A 328 -1.20 2.88 -0.65
CA ASN A 328 -0.65 4.24 -0.66
C ASN A 328 -1.73 5.31 -0.37
N ASN A 329 -2.79 4.94 0.37
CA ASN A 329 -3.91 5.81 0.73
C ASN A 329 -3.53 6.78 1.85
N ALA A 330 -2.64 7.72 1.54
CA ALA A 330 -2.20 8.77 2.45
C ALA A 330 -3.37 9.62 3.01
N SER A 331 -4.54 9.64 2.37
CA SER A 331 -5.74 10.25 2.96
C SER A 331 -6.28 9.54 4.19
N VAL A 332 -6.02 8.23 4.32
CA VAL A 332 -6.41 7.39 5.47
C VAL A 332 -5.30 7.35 6.51
N HIS A 333 -4.05 7.18 6.07
CA HIS A 333 -2.87 7.12 6.93
C HIS A 333 -1.80 8.14 6.49
N PRO A 334 -1.98 9.44 6.83
CA PRO A 334 -1.12 10.49 6.30
C PRO A 334 0.37 10.30 6.61
N GLY A 335 1.20 10.46 5.58
CA GLY A 335 2.64 10.24 5.65
C GLY A 335 3.09 8.78 5.57
N HIS A 336 2.17 7.83 5.32
CA HIS A 336 2.48 6.41 5.21
C HIS A 336 1.97 5.82 3.88
N GLY A 337 2.67 4.80 3.40
CA GLY A 337 2.34 4.06 2.19
C GLY A 337 3.39 2.99 1.90
N PHE A 338 3.08 2.01 1.06
CA PHE A 338 4.04 0.94 0.72
C PHE A 338 5.22 1.45 -0.11
N ALA A 339 5.03 2.51 -0.89
CA ALA A 339 6.09 3.17 -1.66
C ALA A 339 5.71 4.63 -1.97
N LEU A 340 6.35 5.60 -1.31
CA LEU A 340 6.10 7.02 -1.51
C LEU A 340 7.42 7.79 -1.73
N PRO A 341 7.46 8.75 -2.67
CA PRO A 341 8.59 9.67 -2.82
C PRO A 341 8.80 10.52 -1.57
N VAL A 342 10.07 10.75 -1.26
CA VAL A 342 10.54 11.73 -0.27
C VAL A 342 10.69 13.06 -0.98
N ASP A 343 9.98 14.08 -0.50
CA ASP A 343 10.07 15.43 -1.08
C ASP A 343 11.28 16.19 -0.52
N ALA A 344 12.27 16.51 -1.37
CA ALA A 344 13.42 17.35 -1.01
C ALA A 344 13.02 18.75 -0.51
N HIS A 345 11.85 19.25 -0.90
CA HIS A 345 11.31 20.56 -0.52
C HIS A 345 9.96 20.43 0.20
N PRO A 346 9.90 19.76 1.36
CA PRO A 346 8.65 19.21 1.93
C PRO A 346 7.65 20.27 2.42
N LYS A 347 8.01 21.55 2.36
CA LYS A 347 7.17 22.65 2.84
C LYS A 347 6.00 22.86 1.89
N ALA A 348 4.78 22.81 2.42
CA ALA A 348 3.57 22.92 1.63
C ALA A 348 3.49 24.24 0.82
N LEU A 349 3.30 24.08 -0.49
CA LEU A 349 3.04 25.16 -1.43
C LEU A 349 1.58 25.61 -1.29
N THR A 350 1.38 26.93 -1.16
CA THR A 350 0.06 27.53 -0.96
C THR A 350 -0.21 28.68 -1.92
N ARG A 351 -1.47 28.76 -2.36
CA ARG A 351 -2.04 29.89 -3.09
C ARG A 351 -2.47 30.96 -2.10
N ASN A 352 -1.98 32.19 -2.27
CA ASN A 352 -2.19 33.32 -1.36
C ASN A 352 -1.81 33.02 0.11
N GLY A 353 -0.87 32.11 0.38
CA GLY A 353 -0.46 31.78 1.75
C GLY A 353 -1.51 31.03 2.58
N LYS A 354 -2.56 30.48 1.95
CA LYS A 354 -3.69 29.84 2.66
C LYS A 354 -4.17 28.53 2.05
N ASN A 355 -4.39 28.50 0.74
CA ASN A 355 -5.01 27.34 0.10
C ASN A 355 -3.94 26.46 -0.51
N LEU A 356 -3.79 25.22 -0.04
CA LEU A 356 -2.83 24.26 -0.58
C LEU A 356 -2.96 24.10 -2.09
N TRP A 357 -1.84 23.93 -2.77
CA TRP A 357 -1.84 23.25 -4.06
C TRP A 357 -2.07 21.75 -3.86
N ARG A 358 -2.63 21.08 -4.88
CA ARG A 358 -2.80 19.61 -4.90
C ARG A 358 -1.43 18.92 -4.99
N ASN A 359 -1.31 17.65 -4.60
CA ASN A 359 0.00 17.00 -4.51
C ASN A 359 0.68 16.82 -5.86
N ARG A 360 -0.11 16.69 -6.93
CA ARG A 360 0.37 16.81 -8.33
C ARG A 360 1.14 18.09 -8.66
N ILE A 361 1.12 19.11 -7.80
CA ILE A 361 1.92 20.33 -7.91
C ILE A 361 2.91 20.43 -6.76
N GLN A 362 2.61 19.86 -5.59
CA GLN A 362 3.51 19.86 -4.44
C GLN A 362 4.78 19.08 -4.78
N THR A 363 4.65 17.89 -5.36
CA THR A 363 5.76 16.95 -5.52
C THR A 363 6.61 17.15 -6.77
N TYR A 364 6.40 18.27 -7.49
CA TYR A 364 7.16 18.53 -8.73
C TYR A 364 8.66 18.66 -8.47
N ASP A 365 9.07 19.07 -7.27
CA ASP A 365 10.45 19.33 -6.84
C ASP A 365 10.94 18.36 -5.77
N SER A 366 10.41 17.13 -5.76
CA SER A 366 10.85 16.09 -4.83
C SER A 366 12.27 15.58 -5.07
N THR A 367 12.88 15.86 -6.23
CA THR A 367 14.23 15.40 -6.55
C THR A 367 15.31 16.14 -5.77
N PHE A 368 16.36 15.40 -5.39
CA PHE A 368 17.60 15.93 -4.86
C PHE A 368 18.59 16.17 -6.00
N GLY A 369 19.32 17.28 -5.96
CA GLY A 369 20.18 17.68 -7.07
C GLY A 369 21.10 18.85 -6.76
N LEU A 370 21.81 19.31 -7.78
CA LEU A 370 22.74 20.44 -7.70
C LEU A 370 22.17 21.72 -8.31
N GLN A 371 21.03 21.63 -9.00
CA GLN A 371 20.32 22.74 -9.63
C GLN A 371 19.23 23.30 -8.72
N ALA A 372 18.97 24.60 -8.85
CA ALA A 372 17.77 25.22 -8.29
C ALA A 372 16.53 24.76 -9.07
N THR A 373 15.38 24.71 -8.40
CA THR A 373 14.14 24.25 -9.03
C THR A 373 13.63 25.24 -10.08
N ASP A 374 12.87 24.79 -11.08
CA ASP A 374 12.19 25.71 -11.99
C ASP A 374 11.12 26.55 -11.28
N ALA A 375 11.01 27.83 -11.64
CA ALA A 375 9.87 28.65 -11.22
C ALA A 375 8.64 28.34 -12.08
N LEU A 376 7.48 28.10 -11.45
CA LEU A 376 6.26 27.69 -12.15
C LEU A 376 5.21 28.81 -12.21
N PRO A 377 4.76 29.27 -13.40
CA PRO A 377 3.73 30.30 -13.54
C PRO A 377 2.31 29.70 -13.56
N LEU A 378 1.92 28.95 -12.53
CA LEU A 378 0.66 28.19 -12.50
C LEU A 378 -0.58 29.04 -12.19
N HIS A 379 -1.72 28.62 -12.71
CA HIS A 379 -3.00 29.28 -12.51
C HIS A 379 -3.94 28.49 -11.60
N TYR A 380 -4.85 29.20 -10.95
CA TYR A 380 -6.03 28.60 -10.33
C TYR A 380 -7.24 29.49 -10.57
N ASN A 381 -8.28 28.90 -11.17
CA ASN A 381 -9.48 29.60 -11.64
C ASN A 381 -9.14 30.87 -12.45
N GLY A 382 -8.20 30.75 -13.38
CA GLY A 382 -7.81 31.81 -14.32
C GLY A 382 -6.92 32.91 -13.73
N LYS A 383 -6.53 32.78 -12.46
CA LYS A 383 -5.61 33.73 -11.79
C LYS A 383 -4.25 33.09 -11.62
N LEU A 384 -3.19 33.84 -11.94
CA LEU A 384 -1.79 33.44 -11.78
C LEU A 384 -1.39 33.40 -10.29
N TYR A 385 -0.71 32.31 -9.92
CA TYR A 385 -0.15 32.01 -8.61
C TYR A 385 1.25 31.40 -8.80
N PRO A 386 2.29 32.22 -9.00
CA PRO A 386 3.60 31.71 -9.32
C PRO A 386 4.21 30.98 -8.14
N ILE A 387 4.89 29.87 -8.41
CA ILE A 387 5.75 29.15 -7.47
C ILE A 387 7.19 29.59 -7.77
N PRO A 388 7.89 30.22 -6.81
CA PRO A 388 9.26 30.67 -7.02
C PRO A 388 10.22 29.47 -7.06
N SER A 389 11.31 29.63 -7.80
CA SER A 389 12.46 28.72 -7.75
C SER A 389 13.00 28.63 -6.32
N LEU A 390 13.37 27.41 -5.91
CA LEU A 390 13.99 27.08 -4.64
C LEU A 390 15.45 26.69 -4.85
N SER A 391 16.28 26.89 -3.82
CA SER A 391 17.69 26.48 -3.84
C SER A 391 17.81 24.96 -3.93
N ALA A 392 18.87 24.48 -4.60
CA ALA A 392 19.19 23.06 -4.68
C ALA A 392 19.29 22.38 -3.29
N VAL A 393 18.80 21.15 -3.20
CA VAL A 393 19.01 20.25 -2.06
C VAL A 393 19.73 19.01 -2.57
N SER A 394 21.01 18.87 -2.25
CA SER A 394 21.87 17.82 -2.82
C SER A 394 22.00 16.57 -1.95
N VAL A 395 21.44 16.58 -0.75
CA VAL A 395 21.60 15.50 0.23
C VAL A 395 20.25 15.11 0.80
N PHE A 396 19.88 13.85 0.59
CA PHE A 396 18.91 13.18 1.44
C PHE A 396 19.60 12.76 2.75
N ASP A 397 19.01 13.13 3.88
CA ASP A 397 19.49 12.80 5.23
C ASP A 397 18.28 12.35 6.07
N SER A 398 18.21 11.04 6.34
CA SER A 398 17.09 10.44 7.09
C SER A 398 16.94 10.93 8.53
N MET A 399 17.88 11.74 9.04
CA MET A 399 17.71 12.44 10.32
C MET A 399 16.81 13.69 10.22
N LEU A 400 16.50 14.14 9.00
CA LEU A 400 15.63 15.29 8.75
C LEU A 400 14.16 14.85 8.57
N SER A 401 13.24 15.78 8.79
CA SER A 401 11.82 15.58 8.49
C SER A 401 11.53 16.05 7.07
N TYR A 402 11.01 15.14 6.26
CA TYR A 402 10.49 15.42 4.91
C TYR A 402 8.97 15.49 4.87
N TYR A 403 8.34 15.72 6.03
CA TYR A 403 6.91 15.77 6.20
C TYR A 403 6.46 17.15 6.73
N ASP A 404 5.42 17.72 6.14
CA ASP A 404 4.77 18.95 6.58
C ASP A 404 3.32 18.66 6.97
N ALA A 405 3.01 18.83 8.26
CA ALA A 405 1.67 18.59 8.79
C ALA A 405 0.58 19.49 8.19
N THR A 406 0.94 20.59 7.51
CA THR A 406 -0.01 21.43 6.78
C THR A 406 -0.43 20.82 5.45
N ASN A 407 0.36 19.90 4.89
CA ASN A 407 -0.01 19.05 3.75
C ASN A 407 0.35 17.58 4.05
N PRO A 408 -0.44 16.90 4.89
CA PRO A 408 -0.07 15.62 5.48
C PRO A 408 -0.05 14.46 4.47
N THR A 409 -0.48 14.66 3.24
CA THR A 409 -0.43 13.63 2.18
C THR A 409 0.61 13.93 1.10
N GLY A 410 1.33 15.06 1.20
CA GLY A 410 2.25 15.54 0.15
C GLY A 410 3.63 14.91 0.14
N SER A 411 3.97 14.10 1.15
CA SER A 411 5.26 13.41 1.28
C SER A 411 5.12 12.27 2.30
N VAL A 412 6.23 11.66 2.69
CA VAL A 412 6.31 10.46 3.52
C VAL A 412 7.08 10.72 4.82
N ILE A 413 6.62 10.08 5.91
CA ILE A 413 7.33 10.05 7.19
C ILE A 413 8.36 8.93 7.13
N THR A 414 9.63 9.31 7.16
CA THR A 414 10.75 8.39 7.10
C THR A 414 11.27 8.03 8.50
N PRO A 415 11.76 6.79 8.74
CA PRO A 415 12.44 6.44 9.98
C PRO A 415 13.71 7.29 10.17
N VAL A 416 13.93 7.74 11.41
CA VAL A 416 15.14 8.46 11.78
C VAL A 416 16.30 7.47 11.92
N THR A 417 17.17 7.44 10.93
CA THR A 417 18.38 6.58 10.90
C THR A 417 19.62 7.41 10.59
N SER A 418 20.75 6.77 10.28
CA SER A 418 21.95 7.43 9.75
C SER A 418 22.06 7.37 8.22
N ALA A 419 21.01 6.93 7.52
CA ALA A 419 21.00 6.86 6.05
C ALA A 419 21.16 8.25 5.42
N LYS A 420 22.11 8.37 4.48
CA LYS A 420 22.29 9.57 3.66
C LYS A 420 22.58 9.22 2.21
N ILE A 421 22.08 10.02 1.27
CA ILE A 421 22.40 9.92 -0.16
C ILE A 421 22.71 11.32 -0.67
N GLU A 422 23.97 11.54 -1.06
CA GLU A 422 24.48 12.83 -1.56
C GLU A 422 24.72 12.74 -3.07
N VAL A 423 24.17 13.70 -3.82
CA VAL A 423 24.44 13.87 -5.25
C VAL A 423 25.80 14.52 -5.43
N LEU A 424 26.71 13.84 -6.13
CA LEU A 424 28.07 14.32 -6.40
C LEU A 424 28.17 15.05 -7.76
N GLY A 425 27.30 14.69 -8.71
CA GLY A 425 27.24 15.30 -10.03
C GLY A 425 26.57 14.38 -11.05
N THR A 426 26.29 14.94 -12.23
CA THR A 426 25.73 14.22 -13.37
C THR A 426 26.64 14.34 -14.59
N GLY A 427 26.55 13.38 -15.51
CA GLY A 427 27.29 13.41 -16.77
C GLY A 427 26.65 12.52 -17.82
N THR A 428 26.79 12.89 -19.10
CA THR A 428 26.30 12.09 -20.22
C THR A 428 27.34 11.07 -20.66
N GLY A 429 26.94 9.80 -20.73
CA GLY A 429 27.76 8.69 -21.20
C GLY A 429 27.94 8.69 -22.72
N SER A 430 28.81 7.81 -23.22
CA SER A 430 29.02 7.65 -24.67
C SER A 430 27.83 7.02 -25.40
N ASP A 431 26.95 6.35 -24.67
CA ASP A 431 25.67 5.82 -25.12
C ASP A 431 24.56 6.88 -25.18
N GLY A 432 24.85 8.10 -24.72
CA GLY A 432 23.92 9.22 -24.70
C GLY A 432 23.06 9.29 -23.44
N GLY A 433 23.14 8.32 -22.53
CA GLY A 433 22.38 8.32 -21.28
C GLY A 433 22.95 9.26 -20.24
N VAL A 434 22.11 9.77 -19.33
CA VAL A 434 22.54 10.60 -18.20
C VAL A 434 22.79 9.76 -16.95
N TYR A 435 24.01 9.84 -16.44
CA TYR A 435 24.51 9.13 -15.27
C TYR A 435 24.66 10.08 -14.09
N MET A 436 24.48 9.56 -12.88
CA MET A 436 24.62 10.34 -11.64
C MET A 436 25.58 9.68 -10.66
N GLY A 437 26.62 10.41 -10.26
CA GLY A 437 27.46 10.01 -9.13
C GLY A 437 26.76 10.31 -7.81
N VAL A 438 26.70 9.33 -6.92
CA VAL A 438 26.14 9.48 -5.57
C VAL A 438 27.11 8.94 -4.51
N ARG A 439 27.11 9.56 -3.33
CA ARG A 439 27.70 9.01 -2.10
C ARG A 439 26.59 8.56 -1.17
N VAL A 440 26.55 7.27 -0.85
CA VAL A 440 25.60 6.69 0.09
C VAL A 440 26.29 6.38 1.41
N THR A 441 25.65 6.73 2.51
CA THR A 441 25.95 6.19 3.84
C THR A 441 24.77 5.35 4.26
N ALA A 442 24.94 4.04 4.36
CA ALA A 442 23.90 3.12 4.79
C ALA A 442 23.93 2.98 6.33
N PRO A 443 22.77 2.92 6.99
CA PRO A 443 22.73 2.65 8.42
C PRO A 443 23.16 1.22 8.72
N GLY A 444 23.58 0.96 9.96
CA GLY A 444 23.66 -0.42 10.46
C GLY A 444 22.26 -1.01 10.63
N LEU A 445 22.15 -2.34 10.61
CA LEU A 445 20.87 -3.07 10.79
C LEU A 445 20.68 -3.66 12.19
N GLU A 446 21.64 -3.44 13.10
CA GLU A 446 21.65 -4.03 14.46
C GLU A 446 20.76 -3.30 15.47
#